data_AF-A0A8H4SMX6-F1
#
_entry.id   AF-A0A8H4SMX6-F1
#
_cell.length_a   1.000
_cell.length_b   1.000
_cell.length_c   1.000
_cell.angle_alpha   90.00
_cell.angle_beta   90.00
_cell.angle_gamma   90.00
#
_symmetry.space_group_name_H-M   'P 1'
#
loop_
_entity.id
_entity.type
_entity.pdbx_description
1 polymer ?
#
loop_
_entity_poly.entity_id
_entity_poly.type
_entity_poly.pdbx_seq_one_letter_code
_entity_poly.pdbx_strand_id
1 'polypeptide(L)'
;MAASHFRTIRSHAPIMTASEVDGSQIDVSRRDSKKRLSIACKECQRRRTKCSVGNPCLECTKRGSACIFDESSDKRRKSHFRRMEEELRHYQGFLDEFLKNIRNSSEADLQHIIHVVRSGSSIDEIQNAMTNLNTENYQLERTT
;
A
#
# COMPACT_ATOMS: atom_id res chain seq x y z
N MET A 1 2.57 -2.49 -34.42
CA MET A 1 3.17 -1.69 -33.33
C MET A 1 2.16 -1.61 -32.20
N ALA A 2 2.21 -2.57 -31.27
CA ALA A 2 1.25 -2.63 -30.17
C ALA A 2 1.68 -1.65 -29.07
N ALA A 3 0.78 -0.76 -28.67
CA ALA A 3 1.00 0.18 -27.58
C ALA A 3 1.17 -0.61 -26.27
N SER A 4 2.37 -0.57 -25.70
CA SER A 4 2.66 -1.13 -24.39
C SER A 4 1.89 -0.33 -23.34
N HIS A 5 0.75 -0.87 -22.90
CA HIS A 5 0.06 -0.38 -21.72
C HIS A 5 0.80 -0.89 -20.49
N PHE A 6 1.89 -0.20 -20.13
CA PHE A 6 2.42 -0.28 -18.78
C PHE A 6 1.26 0.05 -17.84
N ARG A 7 0.70 -0.94 -17.16
CA ARG A 7 -0.16 -0.69 -16.02
C ARG A 7 0.74 -0.06 -14.98
N THR A 8 0.67 1.27 -14.90
CA THR A 8 1.30 2.03 -13.82
C THR A 8 0.95 1.33 -12.53
N ILE A 9 1.97 0.97 -11.74
CA ILE A 9 1.80 0.55 -10.35
C ILE A 9 0.81 1.54 -9.76
N ARG A 10 -0.34 1.06 -9.28
CA ARG A 10 -1.33 1.93 -8.64
C ARG A 10 -0.57 2.62 -7.51
N SER A 11 -0.20 3.87 -7.72
CA SER A 11 0.49 4.67 -6.73
C SER A 11 -0.52 4.87 -5.60
N HIS A 12 -0.44 4.02 -4.58
CA HIS A 12 -1.15 4.22 -3.35
C HIS A 12 -0.65 5.54 -2.78
N ALA A 13 -1.51 6.56 -2.84
CA ALA A 13 -1.15 7.92 -2.44
C ALA A 13 -0.57 7.89 -1.02
N PRO A 14 0.56 8.57 -0.77
CA PRO A 14 1.15 8.61 0.55
C PRO A 14 0.17 9.23 1.54
N ILE A 15 0.12 8.67 2.75
CA ILE A 15 -0.61 9.27 3.86
C ILE A 15 0.11 10.58 4.20
N MET A 16 -0.51 11.72 3.88
CA MET A 16 -0.01 13.02 4.32
C MET A 16 0.09 13.03 5.84
N THR A 17 1.31 13.19 6.35
CA THR A 17 1.57 13.46 7.76
C THR A 17 1.06 14.85 8.09
N ALA A 18 0.25 14.97 9.14
CA ALA A 18 -0.30 16.24 9.61
C ALA A 18 0.81 17.09 10.26
N SER A 19 1.59 17.79 9.46
CA SER A 19 2.50 18.84 9.92
C SER A 19 2.66 19.85 8.80
N GLU A 20 1.72 20.80 8.76
CA GLU A 20 1.81 22.16 8.20
C GLU A 20 0.37 22.72 8.16
N VAL A 21 -0.07 23.28 9.28
CA VAL A 21 -1.28 24.12 9.34
C VAL A 21 -0.77 25.54 9.45
N ASP A 22 -0.66 26.23 8.31
CA ASP A 22 -0.62 27.69 8.28
C ASP A 22 -1.99 28.22 7.87
N GLY A 23 -2.46 29.23 8.60
CA GLY A 23 -3.83 29.70 8.54
C GLY A 23 -4.06 30.68 7.40
N SER A 24 -5.14 30.49 6.64
CA SER A 24 -5.88 31.62 6.08
C SER A 24 -7.31 31.25 5.67
N GLN A 25 -8.26 31.92 6.33
CA GLN A 25 -9.53 32.48 5.86
C GLN A 25 -10.48 31.61 5.01
N ILE A 26 -11.66 31.36 5.60
CA ILE A 26 -12.79 30.61 5.05
C ILE A 26 -13.63 31.53 4.16
N ASP A 27 -13.64 31.27 2.85
CA ASP A 27 -14.69 31.74 1.95
C ASP A 27 -15.91 30.79 2.06
N VAL A 28 -17.05 31.39 2.40
CA VAL A 28 -18.32 30.73 2.69
C VAL A 28 -19.10 30.60 1.39
N SER A 29 -18.98 29.45 0.72
CA SER A 29 -20.05 28.89 -0.13
C SER A 29 -19.64 27.54 -0.69
N ARG A 30 -20.23 26.45 -0.18
CA ARG A 30 -20.55 25.20 -0.91
C ARG A 30 -20.94 24.11 0.08
N ARG A 31 -22.16 23.59 -0.07
CA ARG A 31 -22.75 22.37 0.51
C ARG A 31 -22.16 21.92 1.84
N ASP A 32 -23.00 21.98 2.87
CA ASP A 32 -22.83 21.39 4.20
C ASP A 32 -22.65 19.86 4.13
N SER A 33 -21.57 19.43 3.47
CA SER A 33 -21.05 18.10 3.50
C SER A 33 -20.44 17.96 4.87
N LYS A 34 -21.29 17.57 5.84
CA LYS A 34 -20.90 17.28 7.22
C LYS A 34 -19.58 16.52 7.19
N LYS A 35 -18.46 17.23 7.43
CA LYS A 35 -17.12 16.65 7.38
C LYS A 35 -17.13 15.50 8.38
N ARG A 36 -17.02 14.27 7.89
CA ARG A 36 -17.05 13.09 8.76
C ARG A 36 -15.65 12.96 9.35
N LEU A 37 -15.57 12.89 10.68
CA LEU A 37 -14.33 12.52 11.33
C LEU A 37 -13.95 11.10 10.90
N SER A 38 -12.67 10.90 10.59
CA SER A 38 -12.12 9.59 10.30
C SER A 38 -12.11 8.70 11.55
N ILE A 39 -11.95 9.28 12.73
CA ILE A 39 -11.85 8.60 14.03
C ILE A 39 -12.69 9.35 15.08
N ALA A 40 -13.40 8.61 15.94
CA ALA A 40 -14.03 9.16 17.14
C ALA A 40 -13.02 9.28 18.30
N CYS A 41 -13.21 10.23 19.23
CA CYS A 41 -12.38 10.30 20.43
C CYS A 41 -12.59 9.08 21.35
N LYS A 42 -11.65 8.81 22.28
CA LYS A 42 -11.67 7.62 23.16
C LYS A 42 -12.98 7.48 23.96
N GLU A 43 -13.52 8.57 24.50
CA GLU A 43 -14.77 8.52 25.25
C GLU A 43 -15.99 8.22 24.36
N CYS A 44 -16.07 8.80 23.17
CA CYS A 44 -17.14 8.49 22.22
C CYS A 44 -17.03 7.06 21.69
N GLN A 45 -15.81 6.55 21.46
CA GLN A 45 -15.56 5.14 21.11
C GLN A 45 -16.05 4.21 22.24
N ARG A 46 -15.63 4.46 23.48
CA ARG A 46 -16.02 3.67 24.66
C ARG A 46 -17.53 3.64 24.87
N ARG A 47 -18.19 4.79 24.65
CA ARG A 47 -19.65 4.95 24.82
C ARG A 47 -20.47 4.52 23.59
N ARG A 48 -19.83 4.20 22.46
CA ARG A 48 -20.48 3.88 21.18
C ARG A 48 -21.43 4.98 20.70
N THR A 49 -21.06 6.24 20.90
CA THR A 49 -21.84 7.42 20.48
C THR A 49 -21.20 8.15 19.31
N LYS A 50 -21.99 8.95 18.58
CA LYS A 50 -21.49 9.73 17.44
C LYS A 50 -20.58 10.86 17.93
N CYS A 51 -19.30 10.81 17.54
CA CYS A 51 -18.37 11.91 17.77
C CYS A 51 -18.60 13.01 16.73
N SER A 52 -18.80 14.24 17.19
CA SER A 52 -18.87 15.43 16.33
C SER A 52 -17.48 16.00 16.05
N VAL A 53 -17.37 16.76 14.97
CA VAL A 53 -16.16 17.50 14.59
C VAL A 53 -15.87 18.56 15.65
N GLY A 54 -14.59 18.71 16.02
CA GLY A 54 -14.12 19.64 17.06
C GLY A 54 -13.40 18.92 18.20
N ASN A 55 -12.55 19.66 18.94
CA ASN A 55 -11.86 19.15 20.11
C ASN A 55 -11.89 20.22 21.24
N PRO A 56 -12.61 20.00 22.35
CA PRO A 56 -13.40 18.82 22.67
C PRO A 56 -14.63 18.65 21.75
N CYS A 57 -15.02 17.40 21.46
CA CYS A 57 -16.23 17.15 20.68
C CYS A 57 -17.48 17.51 21.50
N LEU A 58 -18.60 17.82 20.83
CA LEU A 58 -19.85 18.29 21.47
C LEU A 58 -20.30 17.37 22.61
N GLU A 59 -20.17 16.06 22.44
CA GLU A 59 -20.57 15.07 23.43
C GLU A 59 -19.67 15.08 24.67
N CYS A 60 -18.37 15.30 24.48
CA CYS A 60 -17.42 15.43 25.58
C CYS A 60 -17.62 16.76 26.32
N THR A 61 -17.89 17.85 25.60
CA THR A 61 -18.19 19.16 26.19
C THR A 61 -19.43 19.10 27.08
N LYS A 62 -20.53 18.50 26.60
CA LYS A 62 -21.77 18.35 27.38
C LYS A 62 -21.59 17.56 28.67
N ARG A 63 -20.61 16.65 28.70
CA ARG A 63 -20.41 15.69 29.79
C ARG A 63 -19.23 16.04 30.68
N GLY A 64 -18.49 17.11 30.37
CA GLY A 64 -17.26 17.47 31.08
C GLY A 64 -16.20 16.36 31.06
N SER A 65 -16.20 15.48 30.05
CA SER A 65 -15.24 14.38 29.95
C SER A 65 -14.06 14.74 29.05
N ALA A 66 -12.87 14.17 29.33
CA ALA A 66 -11.69 14.37 28.51
C ALA A 66 -11.90 13.88 27.07
N CYS A 67 -11.68 14.77 26.09
CA CYS A 67 -11.81 14.46 24.67
C CYS A 67 -10.43 14.19 24.06
N ILE A 68 -10.03 12.91 24.02
CA ILE A 68 -8.71 12.51 23.54
C ILE A 68 -8.87 11.71 22.24
N PHE A 69 -8.23 12.14 21.18
CA PHE A 69 -8.12 11.38 19.93
C PHE A 69 -6.83 10.57 19.94
N ASP A 70 -6.91 9.33 19.47
CA ASP A 70 -5.77 8.42 19.42
C ASP A 70 -5.64 7.87 18.01
N GLU A 71 -4.83 8.54 17.20
CA GLU A 71 -4.63 8.16 15.81
C GLU A 71 -4.09 6.74 15.64
N SER A 72 -3.36 6.22 16.65
CA SER A 72 -2.83 4.86 16.63
C SER A 72 -3.91 3.78 16.75
N SER A 73 -5.09 4.16 17.27
CA SER A 73 -6.24 3.26 17.41
C SER A 73 -7.00 3.00 16.10
N ASP A 74 -6.73 3.77 15.04
CA ASP A 74 -7.37 3.54 13.74
C ASP A 74 -6.86 2.24 13.09
N LYS A 75 -7.59 1.15 13.35
CA LYS A 75 -7.30 -0.18 12.81
C LYS A 75 -7.23 -0.20 11.28
N ARG A 76 -7.95 0.70 10.59
CA ARG A 76 -7.91 0.77 9.12
C ARG A 76 -6.59 1.35 8.64
N ARG A 77 -6.06 2.36 9.34
CA ARG A 77 -4.73 2.90 9.07
C ARG A 77 -3.66 1.82 9.31
N LYS A 78 -3.75 1.09 10.42
CA LYS A 78 -2.86 -0.05 10.72
C LYS A 78 -2.93 -1.16 9.67
N SER A 79 -4.12 -1.53 9.20
CA SER A 79 -4.27 -2.57 8.16
C SER A 79 -3.75 -2.11 6.80
N HIS A 80 -3.93 -0.82 6.45
CA HIS A 80 -3.36 -0.25 5.23
C HIS A 80 -1.84 -0.32 5.23
N PHE A 81 -1.20 0.14 6.31
CA PHE A 81 0.27 0.07 6.43
C PHE A 81 0.80 -1.36 6.39
N ARG A 82 0.13 -2.31 7.05
CA ARG A 82 0.52 -3.72 6.99
C ARG A 82 0.47 -4.28 5.58
N ARG A 83 -0.60 -3.99 4.82
CA ARG A 83 -0.73 -4.44 3.42
C ARG A 83 0.36 -3.84 2.53
N MET A 84 0.65 -2.54 2.69
CA MET A 84 1.74 -1.91 1.97
C MET A 84 3.10 -2.51 2.33
N GLU A 85 3.34 -2.76 3.61
CA GLU A 85 4.59 -3.37 4.06
C GLU A 85 4.76 -4.78 3.46
N GLU A 86 3.68 -5.58 3.47
CA GLU A 86 3.65 -6.91 2.87
C GLU A 86 3.90 -6.87 1.36
N GLU A 87 3.27 -5.93 0.65
CA GLU A 87 3.46 -5.71 -0.79
C GLU A 87 4.90 -5.28 -1.11
N LEU A 88 5.48 -4.36 -0.33
CA LEU A 88 6.88 -3.94 -0.51
C LEU A 88 7.86 -5.08 -0.24
N ARG A 89 7.63 -5.88 0.82
CA ARG A 89 8.45 -7.06 1.12
C ARG A 89 8.38 -8.10 0.01
N HIS A 90 7.19 -8.30 -0.56
CA HIS A 90 6.99 -9.19 -1.70
C HIS A 90 7.80 -8.72 -2.92
N TYR A 91 7.71 -7.43 -3.28
CA TYR A 91 8.50 -6.88 -4.40
C TYR A 91 10.00 -6.92 -4.14
N GLN A 92 10.46 -6.66 -2.92
CA GLN A 92 11.87 -6.78 -2.54
C GLN A 92 12.36 -8.22 -2.70
N GLY A 93 11.61 -9.21 -2.20
CA GLY A 93 11.93 -10.62 -2.34
C GLY A 93 12.00 -11.05 -3.81
N PHE A 94 11.04 -10.60 -4.61
CA PHE A 94 11.02 -10.87 -6.05
C PHE A 94 12.25 -10.26 -6.76
N LEU A 95 12.61 -9.02 -6.48
CA LEU A 95 13.79 -8.38 -7.09
C LEU A 95 15.09 -9.08 -6.71
N ASP A 96 15.20 -9.52 -5.46
CA ASP A 96 16.36 -10.29 -5.00
C ASP A 96 16.47 -11.64 -5.73
N GLU A 97 15.35 -12.35 -5.90
CA GLU A 97 15.29 -13.58 -6.68
C GLU A 97 15.60 -13.34 -8.17
N PHE A 98 15.05 -12.27 -8.74
CA PHE A 98 15.27 -11.85 -10.11
C PHE A 98 16.76 -11.61 -10.38
N LEU A 99 17.44 -10.87 -9.50
CA LEU A 99 18.88 -10.61 -9.61
C LEU A 99 19.73 -11.87 -9.42
N LYS A 100 19.31 -12.80 -8.54
CA LYS A 100 19.98 -14.10 -8.37
C LYS A 100 19.89 -14.94 -9.63
N ASN A 101 18.71 -15.01 -10.25
CA ASN A 101 18.52 -15.71 -11.52
C ASN A 101 19.42 -15.10 -12.59
N ILE A 102 19.39 -13.78 -12.82
CA ILE A 102 20.28 -13.14 -13.80
C ILE A 102 21.77 -13.46 -13.58
N ARG A 103 22.21 -13.54 -12.32
CA ARG A 103 23.63 -13.80 -11.99
C ARG A 103 24.05 -15.24 -12.20
N ASN A 104 23.15 -16.19 -11.97
CA ASN A 104 23.48 -17.61 -11.86
C ASN A 104 22.89 -18.47 -12.99
N SER A 105 21.97 -17.92 -13.78
CA SER A 105 21.31 -18.61 -14.90
C SER A 105 22.30 -18.92 -16.03
N SER A 106 21.98 -19.96 -16.80
CA SER A 106 22.67 -20.23 -18.06
C SER A 106 22.42 -19.09 -19.07
N GLU A 107 23.28 -18.96 -20.08
CA GLU A 107 23.10 -17.94 -21.12
C GLU A 107 21.76 -18.12 -21.86
N ALA A 108 21.33 -19.36 -22.10
CA ALA A 108 20.04 -19.64 -22.73
C ALA A 108 18.85 -19.15 -21.90
N ASP A 109 18.88 -19.43 -20.59
CA ASP A 109 17.86 -19.01 -19.63
C ASP A 109 17.83 -17.48 -19.48
N LEU A 110 19.01 -16.86 -19.43
CA LEU A 110 19.16 -15.41 -19.36
C LEU A 110 18.57 -14.73 -20.60
N GLN A 111 18.84 -15.24 -21.80
CA GLN A 111 18.25 -14.71 -23.03
C GLN A 111 16.74 -14.85 -23.05
N HIS A 112 16.19 -15.95 -22.53
CA HIS A 112 14.74 -16.13 -22.38
C HIS A 112 14.13 -15.09 -21.44
N ILE A 113 14.70 -14.91 -20.25
CA ILE A 113 14.25 -13.90 -19.27
C ILE A 113 14.29 -12.49 -19.87
N ILE A 114 15.40 -12.12 -20.52
CA ILE A 114 15.55 -10.81 -21.15
C ILE A 114 14.52 -10.62 -22.28
N HIS A 115 14.23 -11.66 -23.05
CA HIS A 115 13.20 -11.61 -24.09
C HIS A 115 11.82 -11.29 -23.49
N VAL A 116 11.42 -12.01 -22.43
CA VAL A 116 10.15 -11.79 -21.72
C VAL A 116 10.07 -10.37 -21.14
N VAL A 117 11.16 -9.86 -20.55
CA VAL A 117 11.18 -8.47 -20.05
C VAL A 117 11.03 -7.46 -21.19
N ARG A 118 11.74 -7.68 -22.31
CA ARG A 118 11.72 -6.76 -23.47
C ARG A 118 10.41 -6.79 -24.25
N SER A 119 9.63 -7.87 -24.18
CA SER A 119 8.27 -7.90 -24.75
C SER A 119 7.27 -7.01 -24.02
N GLY A 120 7.68 -6.36 -22.91
CA GLY A 120 6.78 -5.54 -22.10
C GLY A 120 5.80 -6.38 -21.30
N SER A 121 6.21 -7.60 -20.94
CA SER A 121 5.41 -8.51 -20.13
C SER A 121 5.18 -7.95 -18.72
N SER A 122 4.06 -8.36 -18.13
CA SER A 122 3.71 -8.05 -16.75
C SER A 122 4.68 -8.70 -15.76
N ILE A 123 4.72 -8.17 -14.53
CA ILE A 123 5.55 -8.73 -13.45
C ILE A 123 5.19 -10.21 -13.20
N ASP A 124 3.90 -10.57 -13.24
CA ASP A 124 3.44 -11.94 -13.06
C ASP A 124 3.96 -12.88 -14.16
N GLU A 125 3.98 -12.43 -15.42
CA GLU A 125 4.53 -13.20 -16.54
C GLU A 125 6.05 -13.38 -16.43
N ILE A 126 6.77 -12.32 -16.01
CA ILE A 126 8.22 -12.39 -15.76
C ILE A 126 8.50 -13.37 -14.61
N GLN A 127 7.71 -13.33 -13.54
CA GLN A 127 7.84 -14.22 -12.40
C GLN A 127 7.62 -15.68 -12.79
N ASN A 128 6.58 -15.95 -13.59
CA ASN A 128 6.31 -17.29 -14.11
C ASN A 128 7.45 -17.82 -14.99
N ALA A 129 8.01 -16.98 -15.85
CA ALA A 129 9.16 -17.36 -16.67
C ALA A 129 10.36 -17.75 -15.80
N MET A 130 10.62 -17.02 -14.71
CA MET A 130 11.69 -17.34 -13.77
C MET A 130 11.46 -18.64 -12.99
N THR A 131 10.25 -18.86 -12.47
CA THR A 131 9.95 -20.08 -11.71
C THR A 131 10.05 -21.34 -12.57
N ASN A 132 9.67 -21.25 -13.85
CA ASN A 132 9.71 -22.38 -14.76
C ASN A 132 11.16 -22.81 -15.06
N LEU A 133 12.06 -21.84 -15.28
CA LEU A 133 13.48 -22.10 -15.49
C LEU A 133 14.15 -22.77 -14.27
N ASN A 134 13.76 -22.35 -13.07
CA ASN A 134 14.24 -22.99 -11.84
C ASN A 134 13.71 -24.42 -11.66
N THR A 135 12.50 -24.71 -12.16
CA THR A 135 11.87 -26.03 -12.05
C THR A 135 12.47 -27.04 -13.03
N GLU A 136 12.81 -26.60 -14.25
CA GLU A 136 13.49 -27.44 -15.25
C GLU A 136 14.91 -27.81 -14.81
N ASN A 137 15.64 -26.87 -14.23
CA ASN A 137 16.97 -27.12 -13.65
C ASN A 137 16.91 -28.12 -12.48
N TYR A 138 15.90 -28.05 -11.60
CA TYR A 138 15.73 -29.00 -10.49
C TYR A 138 15.38 -30.44 -10.94
N GLN A 139 14.75 -30.62 -12.11
CA GLN A 139 14.44 -31.96 -12.62
C GLN A 139 15.67 -32.64 -13.28
N LEU A 140 16.53 -31.85 -13.93
CA LEU A 140 17.77 -32.34 -14.54
C LEU A 140 18.81 -32.79 -13.48
N GLU A 141 18.92 -32.09 -12.35
CA GLU A 141 19.81 -32.47 -11.24
C GLU A 141 19.35 -33.73 -10.48
N ARG A 142 18.10 -34.16 -10.63
CA ARG A 142 17.53 -35.35 -9.96
C ARG A 142 17.58 -36.63 -10.79
N THR A 143 17.93 -36.52 -12.07
CA THR A 143 17.93 -37.63 -13.04
C THR A 143 19.32 -38.07 -13.48
N THR A 144 20.36 -37.44 -12.94
CA THR A 144 21.78 -37.82 -13.06
C THR A 144 22.29 -38.40 -11.75
#